data_AF-A0A7J4FZ18-F1
#
_entry.id   AF-A0A7J4FZ18-F1
#
_cell.length_a   1.000
_cell.length_b   1.000
_cell.length_c   1.000
_cell.angle_alpha   90.00
_cell.angle_beta   90.00
_cell.angle_gamma   90.00
#
_symmetry.space_group_name_H-M   'P 1'
#
loop_
_entity.id
_entity.type
_entity.pdbx_description
1 polymer ?
#
loop_
_entity_poly.entity_id
_entity_poly.type
_entity_poly.pdbx_seq_one_letter_code
_entity_poly.pdbx_strand_id
1 'polypeptide(L)'
;MELKTPLCEKSIRKLKVGDIVYISGKIVTARDRAHERALKRGKFPEDIENGIIFHSGPIVKKIDNKWEIISIGPTTSSRMNKLEVEFIE
;
A
#
# COMPACT_ATOMS: atom_id res chain seq x y z
N MET A 1 -7.00 6.90 -16.13
CA MET A 1 -7.43 7.73 -14.98
C MET A 1 -6.24 7.94 -14.07
N GLU A 2 -6.05 9.12 -13.49
CA GLU A 2 -4.98 9.38 -12.52
C GLU A 2 -5.56 9.54 -11.11
N LEU A 3 -5.00 8.82 -10.15
CA LEU A 3 -5.29 8.95 -8.74
C LEU A 3 -4.10 9.56 -8.02
N LYS A 4 -4.37 10.53 -7.15
CA LYS A 4 -3.35 11.16 -6.32
C LYS A 4 -3.65 10.89 -4.85
N THR A 5 -2.64 10.50 -4.08
CA THR A 5 -2.79 10.35 -2.62
C THR A 5 -2.62 11.70 -1.90
N PRO A 6 -3.36 11.94 -0.79
CA PRO A 6 -4.41 11.08 -0.21
C PRO A 6 -5.64 10.95 -1.11
N LEU A 7 -6.20 9.75 -1.17
CA LEU A 7 -7.32 9.41 -2.03
C LEU A 7 -8.61 10.10 -1.58
N CYS A 8 -9.49 10.35 -2.55
CA CYS A 8 -10.84 10.80 -2.29
C CYS A 8 -11.81 9.63 -2.48
N GLU A 9 -12.61 9.32 -1.46
CA GLU A 9 -13.60 8.23 -1.50
C GLU A 9 -14.51 8.32 -2.74
N LYS A 10 -14.98 9.54 -3.09
CA LYS A 10 -15.81 9.77 -4.27
C LYS A 10 -15.11 9.40 -5.58
N SER A 11 -13.79 9.53 -5.65
CA SER A 11 -13.00 9.13 -6.82
C SER A 11 -12.84 7.61 -6.87
N ILE A 12 -12.62 6.97 -5.72
CA ILE A 12 -12.49 5.50 -5.62
C ILE A 12 -13.80 4.80 -5.99
N ARG A 13 -14.95 5.32 -5.53
CA ARG A 13 -16.27 4.76 -5.86
C ARG A 13 -16.64 4.83 -7.34
N LYS A 14 -15.93 5.63 -8.15
CA LYS A 14 -16.15 5.70 -9.61
C LYS A 14 -15.43 4.60 -10.39
N LEU A 15 -14.44 3.94 -9.78
CA LEU A 15 -13.64 2.92 -10.42
C LEU A 15 -14.49 1.69 -10.76
N LYS A 16 -14.20 1.09 -11.91
CA LYS A 16 -14.82 -0.15 -12.40
C LYS A 16 -13.75 -1.17 -12.75
N VAL A 17 -14.13 -2.44 -12.74
CA VAL A 17 -13.25 -3.54 -13.17
C VAL A 17 -12.85 -3.31 -14.63
N GLY A 18 -11.53 -3.40 -14.90
CA GLY A 18 -10.95 -3.16 -16.22
C GLY A 18 -10.43 -1.74 -16.45
N ASP A 19 -10.67 -0.80 -15.54
CA ASP A 19 -10.13 0.56 -15.66
C ASP A 19 -8.60 0.57 -15.56
N ILE A 20 -7.97 1.37 -16.41
CA ILE A 20 -6.53 1.66 -16.34
C ILE A 20 -6.31 2.88 -15.44
N VAL A 21 -5.57 2.67 -14.36
CA VAL A 21 -5.30 3.67 -13.33
C VAL A 21 -3.80 3.90 -13.19
N TYR A 22 -3.42 5.18 -13.15
CA TYR A 22 -2.09 5.64 -12.79
C TYR A 22 -2.15 6.25 -11.39
N ILE A 23 -1.14 6.00 -10.57
CA ILE A 23 -1.07 6.47 -9.18
C ILE A 23 0.10 7.45 -9.06
N SER A 24 -0.18 8.61 -8.47
CA SER A 24 0.79 9.67 -8.17
C SER A 24 0.75 9.99 -6.68
N GLY A 25 1.90 10.22 -6.06
CA GLY A 25 2.00 10.59 -4.64
C GLY A 25 2.62 9.50 -3.76
N LYS A 26 2.30 9.54 -2.47
CA LYS A 26 2.82 8.61 -1.48
C LYS A 26 2.08 7.28 -1.52
N ILE A 27 2.83 6.19 -1.62
CA ILE A 27 2.35 4.82 -1.42
C ILE A 27 3.20 4.16 -0.34
N VAL A 28 2.64 3.19 0.37
CA VAL A 28 3.29 2.47 1.45
C VAL A 28 3.38 1.00 1.09
N THR A 29 4.49 0.32 1.37
CA THR A 29 4.57 -1.12 1.17
C THR A 29 4.21 -1.86 2.45
N ALA A 30 3.34 -2.87 2.33
CA ALA A 30 3.04 -3.78 3.42
C ALA A 30 2.71 -5.17 2.85
N ARG A 31 3.08 -6.21 3.60
CA ARG A 31 2.77 -7.61 3.33
C ARG A 31 2.42 -8.31 4.64
N ASP A 32 2.37 -9.62 4.67
CA ASP A 32 1.89 -10.46 5.78
C ASP A 32 2.38 -9.98 7.15
N ARG A 33 3.70 -9.96 7.38
CA ARG A 33 4.28 -9.58 8.69
C ARG A 33 3.99 -8.13 9.09
N ALA A 34 3.79 -7.24 8.11
CA ALA A 34 3.44 -5.85 8.39
C ALA A 34 1.96 -5.74 8.80
N HIS A 35 1.06 -6.46 8.12
CA HIS A 35 -0.37 -6.54 8.48
C HIS A 35 -0.54 -7.21 9.85
N GLU A 36 0.06 -8.38 10.07
CA GLU A 36 0.05 -9.09 11.37
C GLU A 36 0.55 -8.20 12.51
N ARG A 37 1.64 -7.47 12.28
CA ARG A 37 2.21 -6.56 13.27
C ARG A 37 1.31 -5.37 13.55
N ALA A 38 0.66 -4.81 12.54
CA ALA A 38 -0.24 -3.68 12.68
C ALA A 38 -1.48 -4.06 13.50
N LEU A 39 -2.12 -5.18 13.15
CA LEU A 39 -3.26 -5.74 13.87
C LEU A 39 -2.91 -6.05 15.33
N LYS A 40 -1.81 -6.78 15.57
CA LYS A 40 -1.34 -7.10 16.92
C LYS A 40 -1.08 -5.84 17.78
N ARG A 41 -0.67 -4.73 17.15
CA ARG A 41 -0.37 -3.47 17.84
C ARG A 41 -1.56 -2.52 17.89
N GLY A 42 -2.65 -2.81 17.17
CA GLY A 42 -3.76 -1.89 16.94
C GLY A 42 -3.34 -0.58 16.25
N LYS A 43 -2.20 -0.57 15.54
CA LYS A 43 -1.70 0.63 14.84
C LYS A 43 -0.70 0.30 13.74
N PHE A 44 -0.81 1.03 12.63
CA PHE A 44 0.22 1.07 11.60
C PHE A 44 1.34 2.08 11.98
N PRO A 45 2.60 1.89 11.54
CA PRO A 45 3.70 2.80 11.89
C PRO A 45 3.57 4.24 11.39
N GLU A 46 2.65 4.50 10.47
CA GLU A 46 2.35 5.80 9.90
C GLU A 46 0.83 5.92 9.66
N ASP A 47 0.36 7.14 9.46
CA ASP A 47 -1.01 7.38 9.03
C ASP A 47 -1.19 6.96 7.57
N ILE A 48 -2.11 6.01 7.38
CA ILE A 48 -2.47 5.42 6.08
C ILE A 48 -3.93 5.68 5.74
N GLU A 49 -4.63 6.53 6.48
CA GLU A 49 -6.00 6.92 6.16
C GLU A 49 -6.04 7.57 4.76
N ASN A 50 -6.95 7.10 3.90
CA ASN A 50 -6.99 7.47 2.48
C ASN A 50 -5.68 7.23 1.72
N GLY A 51 -4.78 6.41 2.26
CA GLY A 51 -3.51 6.01 1.65
C GLY A 51 -3.67 4.87 0.66
N ILE A 52 -2.53 4.41 0.14
CA ILE A 52 -2.44 3.23 -0.72
C ILE A 52 -1.38 2.31 -0.13
N ILE A 53 -1.75 1.06 0.09
CA ILE A 53 -0.83 -0.03 0.37
C ILE A 53 -0.51 -0.77 -0.92
N PHE A 54 0.78 -0.95 -1.18
CA PHE A 54 1.28 -1.79 -2.24
C PHE A 54 1.85 -3.08 -1.66
N HIS A 55 1.22 -4.21 -2.01
CA HIS A 55 1.70 -5.54 -1.67
C HIS A 55 3.01 -5.84 -2.41
N SER A 56 4.13 -5.51 -1.77
CA SER A 56 5.46 -5.63 -2.34
C SER A 56 6.54 -5.84 -1.26
N GLY A 57 7.62 -6.51 -1.65
CA GLY A 57 8.87 -6.56 -0.90
C GLY A 57 9.97 -5.87 -1.71
N PRO A 58 10.15 -4.54 -1.57
CA PRO A 58 11.12 -3.80 -2.38
C PRO A 58 12.55 -4.18 -2.01
N ILE A 59 13.44 -4.11 -3.00
CA ILE A 59 14.89 -4.07 -2.77
C ILE A 59 15.29 -2.60 -2.66
N VAL A 60 15.81 -2.21 -1.51
CA VAL A 60 16.23 -0.84 -1.22
C VAL A 60 17.73 -0.77 -0.92
N LYS A 61 18.37 0.30 -1.36
CA LYS A 61 19.78 0.58 -1.11
C LYS A 61 19.93 1.96 -0.46
N LYS A 62 20.86 2.08 0.50
CA LYS A 62 21.21 3.37 1.09
C LYS A 62 22.36 4.00 0.32
N ILE A 63 22.17 5.22 -0.20
CA ILE A 63 23.18 6.01 -0.94
C ILE A 63 23.13 7.43 -0.39
N ASP A 64 24.28 7.99 0.01
CA ASP A 64 24.39 9.38 0.52
C ASP A 64 23.33 9.75 1.58
N ASN A 65 23.13 8.85 2.56
CA ASN A 65 22.11 8.96 3.61
C ASN A 65 20.65 8.97 3.16
N LYS A 66 20.36 8.69 1.88
CA LYS A 66 19.01 8.50 1.33
C LYS A 66 18.76 7.04 1.01
N TRP A 67 17.49 6.66 0.99
CA TRP A 67 17.05 5.34 0.53
C TRP A 67 16.61 5.43 -0.92
N GLU A 68 17.15 4.56 -1.76
CA GLU A 68 16.75 4.39 -3.15
C GLU A 68 16.10 3.02 -3.35
N ILE A 69 15.03 2.99 -4.13
CA ILE A 69 14.33 1.76 -4.51
C ILE A 69 15.02 1.22 -5.76
N ILE A 70 15.64 0.03 -5.67
CA ILE A 70 16.31 -0.64 -6.78
C ILE A 70 15.33 -1.49 -7.59
N SER A 71 14.39 -2.14 -6.90
CA SER A 71 13.35 -2.96 -7.53
C SER A 71 12.12 -3.03 -6.65
N ILE A 72 10.93 -2.95 -7.26
CA ILE A 72 9.65 -3.01 -6.56
C ILE A 72 8.56 -3.63 -7.44
N GLY A 73 8.53 -4.97 -7.50
CA GLY A 73 7.45 -5.71 -8.13
C GLY A 73 6.31 -6.04 -7.15
N PRO A 74 5.09 -6.34 -7.63
CA PRO A 74 4.02 -6.83 -6.78
C PRO A 74 4.36 -8.23 -6.22
N THR A 75 3.72 -8.57 -5.11
CA THR A 75 3.64 -9.94 -4.58
C THR A 75 2.20 -10.44 -4.63
N THR A 76 2.00 -11.74 -4.39
CA THR A 76 0.68 -12.37 -4.42
C THR A 76 -0.22 -11.82 -3.30
N SER A 77 -1.27 -11.07 -3.66
CA SER A 77 -2.20 -10.44 -2.70
C SER A 77 -3.03 -11.42 -1.88
N SER A 78 -3.30 -12.64 -2.38
CA SER A 78 -4.13 -13.62 -1.67
C SER A 78 -3.55 -14.05 -0.31
N ARG A 79 -2.26 -13.79 -0.08
CA ARG A 79 -1.57 -14.02 1.19
C ARG A 79 -2.10 -13.14 2.32
N MET A 80 -2.71 -11.99 2.01
CA MET A 80 -3.31 -11.07 2.99
C MET A 80 -4.82 -11.31 3.20
N ASN A 81 -5.48 -12.21 2.45
CA ASN A 81 -6.94 -12.42 2.53
C ASN A 81 -7.47 -12.69 3.94
N LYS A 82 -6.69 -13.35 4.80
CA LYS A 82 -7.08 -13.66 6.18
C LYS A 82 -6.98 -12.47 7.14
N LEU A 83 -6.28 -11.41 6.73
CA LEU A 83 -5.95 -10.25 7.57
C LEU A 83 -6.62 -8.97 7.04
N GLU A 84 -6.88 -8.88 5.73
CA GLU A 84 -7.24 -7.64 5.06
C GLU A 84 -8.53 -7.02 5.59
N VAL A 85 -9.56 -7.82 5.91
CA VAL A 85 -10.84 -7.32 6.43
C VAL A 85 -10.65 -6.57 7.75
N GLU A 86 -9.95 -7.19 8.71
CA GLU A 86 -9.65 -6.56 10.01
C GLU A 86 -8.67 -5.41 9.86
N PHE A 87 -7.80 -5.44 8.85
CA PHE A 87 -6.78 -4.41 8.63
C PHE A 87 -7.36 -3.09 8.10
N ILE A 88 -8.45 -3.15 7.32
CA ILE A 88 -9.10 -1.96 6.74
C ILE A 88 -10.20 -1.35 7.62
N GLU A 89 -10.64 -2.06 8.66
CA GLU A 89 -11.63 -1.61 9.66
C GLU A 89 -10.99 -0.78 10.79
#